data_AF-A0A852CHY0-F1
#
_entry.id   AF-A0A852CHY0-F1
#
_cell.length_a   1.000
_cell.length_b   1.000
_cell.length_c   1.000
_cell.angle_alpha   90.00
_cell.angle_beta   90.00
_cell.angle_gamma   90.00
#
_symmetry.space_group_name_H-M   'P 1'
#
loop_
_entity.id
_entity.type
_entity.pdbx_description
1 polymer ?
#
loop_
_entity_poly.entity_id
_entity_poly.type
_entity_poly.pdbx_seq_one_letter_code
_entity_poly.pdbx_strand_id
1 'polypeptide(L)'
;PLISASRWLLKRGELQLLLSEEPGIFRRAAGRLCYLFLFNDVLIITKRKSEESYTVMNYATLDQIRVEKIESPDPPSPPPGKSGGGGTARGTPGGHLLRLVLEKDSEGRREEVVLSAETLSDRARWIAALMHRDKAVPDTTPKGDLSQVEITRAYLAKQADEISLQQADVVLVLAEEDG
;
A
#
# COMPACT_ATOMS: atom_id res chain seq x y z
N PRO A 1 -14.24 -21.78 -5.98
CA PRO A 1 -14.54 -21.22 -7.32
C PRO A 1 -14.14 -19.75 -7.40
N LEU A 2 -13.58 -19.27 -8.53
CA LEU A 2 -13.22 -17.85 -8.72
C LEU A 2 -14.44 -16.95 -8.98
N ILE A 3 -15.61 -17.54 -9.22
CA ILE A 3 -16.89 -16.85 -9.37
C ILE A 3 -17.79 -17.34 -8.22
N SER A 4 -18.27 -16.40 -7.40
CA SER A 4 -19.20 -16.65 -6.29
C SER A 4 -20.27 -15.54 -6.30
N ALA A 5 -21.53 -15.88 -6.04
CA ALA A 5 -22.64 -14.92 -6.01
C ALA A 5 -22.54 -13.94 -4.82
N SER A 6 -21.78 -14.27 -3.78
CA SER A 6 -21.55 -13.43 -2.60
C SER A 6 -20.24 -12.61 -2.69
N ARG A 7 -19.55 -12.67 -3.82
CA ARG A 7 -18.26 -12.00 -4.01
C ARG A 7 -18.46 -10.58 -4.52
N TRP A 8 -17.94 -9.61 -3.78
CA TRP A 8 -17.96 -8.20 -4.16
C TRP A 8 -16.57 -7.59 -4.01
N LEU A 9 -16.26 -6.62 -4.86
CA LEU A 9 -14.93 -6.01 -4.95
C LEU A 9 -14.80 -4.93 -3.88
N LEU A 10 -13.83 -5.10 -2.96
CA LEU A 10 -13.45 -4.13 -1.93
C LEU A 10 -12.58 -3.01 -2.50
N LYS A 11 -11.51 -3.38 -3.21
CA LYS A 11 -10.55 -2.43 -3.80
C LYS A 11 -9.89 -3.03 -5.03
N ARG A 12 -9.49 -2.18 -5.96
CA ARG A 12 -8.64 -2.54 -7.09
C ARG A 12 -7.64 -1.44 -7.41
N GLY A 13 -6.50 -1.79 -7.98
CA GLY A 13 -5.51 -0.80 -8.40
C GLY A 13 -4.15 -1.40 -8.73
N GLU A 14 -3.29 -0.54 -9.25
CA GLU A 14 -1.91 -0.88 -9.64
C GLU A 14 -0.96 -0.68 -8.47
N LEU A 15 -0.03 -1.61 -8.30
CA LEU A 15 1.10 -1.53 -7.37
C LEU A 15 2.37 -1.99 -8.08
N GLN A 16 3.51 -1.42 -7.71
CA GLN A 16 4.79 -1.90 -8.23
C GLN A 16 5.25 -3.13 -7.44
N LEU A 17 5.55 -4.21 -8.15
CA LEU A 17 6.10 -5.44 -7.57
C LEU A 17 7.61 -5.28 -7.38
N LEU A 18 8.08 -5.26 -6.14
CA LEU A 18 9.51 -5.27 -5.83
C LEU A 18 10.01 -6.72 -5.73
N LEU A 19 11.34 -6.88 -5.86
CA LEU A 19 12.01 -8.18 -5.78
C LEU A 19 11.61 -8.90 -4.48
N SER A 20 11.16 -10.14 -4.64
CA SER A 20 11.03 -11.09 -3.53
C SER A 20 12.31 -11.91 -3.46
N GLU A 21 12.91 -11.96 -2.28
CA GLU A 21 14.10 -12.77 -1.98
C GLU A 21 13.79 -14.28 -2.10
N GLU A 22 12.54 -14.67 -1.87
CA GLU A 22 12.07 -16.05 -1.90
C GLU A 22 11.91 -16.60 -3.34
N PRO A 23 12.15 -17.90 -3.57
CA PRO A 23 11.89 -18.53 -4.86
C PRO A 23 10.38 -18.63 -5.10
N GLY A 24 9.87 -17.89 -6.08
CA GLY A 24 8.43 -17.84 -6.35
C GLY A 24 8.06 -17.26 -7.72
N ILE A 25 6.76 -17.21 -8.00
CA ILE A 25 6.18 -16.64 -9.23
C ILE A 25 6.47 -15.14 -9.28
N PHE A 26 6.46 -14.46 -8.12
CA PHE A 26 6.74 -13.02 -8.03
C PHE A 26 8.19 -12.64 -8.36
N ARG A 27 9.16 -13.52 -8.11
CA ARG A 27 10.57 -13.28 -8.47
C ARG A 27 10.74 -12.98 -9.97
N ARG A 28 10.00 -13.69 -10.84
CA ARG A 28 10.04 -13.49 -12.30
C ARG A 28 9.34 -12.21 -12.77
N ALA A 29 8.52 -11.62 -11.91
CA ALA A 29 7.73 -10.44 -12.20
C ALA A 29 8.26 -9.18 -11.52
N ALA A 30 9.35 -9.27 -10.77
CA ALA A 30 9.94 -8.15 -10.06
C ALA A 30 10.30 -6.98 -11.00
N GLY A 31 10.09 -5.75 -10.53
CA GLY A 31 10.25 -4.52 -11.29
C GLY A 31 9.09 -4.20 -12.23
N ARG A 32 8.00 -4.99 -12.21
CA ARG A 32 6.81 -4.75 -13.05
C ARG A 32 5.64 -4.24 -12.22
N LEU A 33 4.73 -3.53 -12.89
CA LEU A 33 3.42 -3.22 -12.32
C LEU A 33 2.58 -4.50 -12.24
N CYS A 34 1.91 -4.68 -11.11
CA CYS A 34 0.86 -5.67 -10.92
C CYS A 34 -0.45 -4.94 -10.62
N TYR A 35 -1.57 -5.60 -10.93
CA TYR A 35 -2.90 -5.08 -10.66
C TYR A 35 -3.59 -6.02 -9.68
N LEU A 36 -3.99 -5.48 -8.53
CA LEU A 36 -4.64 -6.23 -7.47
C LEU A 36 -6.15 -6.07 -7.58
N PHE A 37 -6.87 -7.17 -7.38
CA PHE A 37 -8.31 -7.19 -7.14
C PHE A 37 -8.55 -7.79 -5.76
N LEU A 38 -8.95 -6.94 -4.82
CA LEU A 38 -9.31 -7.34 -3.49
C LEU A 38 -10.82 -7.49 -3.41
N PHE A 39 -11.28 -8.71 -3.16
CA PHE A 39 -12.68 -9.02 -2.87
C PHE A 39 -12.84 -9.30 -1.38
N ASN A 40 -14.08 -9.35 -0.93
CA ASN A 40 -14.44 -9.66 0.47
C ASN A 40 -13.95 -11.02 0.98
N ASP A 41 -13.55 -11.95 0.12
CA ASP A 41 -13.10 -13.30 0.49
C ASP A 41 -11.78 -13.74 -0.16
N VAL A 42 -11.30 -13.02 -1.18
CA VAL A 42 -10.09 -13.39 -1.93
C VAL A 42 -9.32 -12.17 -2.40
N LEU A 43 -8.00 -12.26 -2.37
CA LEU A 43 -7.09 -11.35 -3.06
C LEU A 43 -6.56 -12.03 -4.33
N ILE A 44 -6.68 -11.35 -5.47
CA ILE A 44 -6.16 -11.81 -6.75
C ILE A 44 -5.07 -10.83 -7.22
N ILE A 45 -3.87 -11.36 -7.48
CA ILE A 45 -2.74 -10.60 -7.99
C ILE A 45 -2.57 -10.93 -9.47
N THR A 46 -2.53 -9.89 -10.30
CA THR A 46 -2.52 -10.05 -11.74
C THR A 46 -1.43 -9.23 -12.42
N LYS A 47 -1.09 -9.63 -13.63
CA LYS A 47 -0.32 -8.84 -14.59
C LYS A 47 -1.25 -8.33 -15.67
N ARG A 48 -1.25 -7.02 -15.93
CA ARG A 48 -2.01 -6.42 -17.03
C ARG A 48 -1.43 -6.86 -18.39
N LYS A 49 -2.29 -7.33 -19.29
CA LYS A 49 -1.95 -7.73 -20.67
C LYS A 49 -2.45 -6.69 -21.68
N SER A 50 -3.63 -6.12 -21.43
CA SER A 50 -4.21 -5.00 -22.18
C SER A 50 -5.08 -4.16 -21.24
N GLU A 51 -5.80 -3.17 -21.77
CA GLU A 51 -6.66 -2.30 -20.96
C GLU A 51 -7.73 -3.08 -20.17
N GLU A 52 -8.29 -4.12 -20.78
CA GLU A 52 -9.38 -4.94 -20.22
C GLU A 52 -8.98 -6.39 -19.91
N SER A 53 -7.71 -6.76 -20.13
CA SER A 53 -7.25 -8.15 -19.94
C SER A 53 -6.10 -8.25 -18.93
N TYR A 54 -6.28 -9.17 -17.99
CA TYR A 54 -5.32 -9.45 -16.92
C TYR A 54 -4.99 -10.95 -16.92
N THR A 55 -3.73 -11.28 -16.63
CA THR A 55 -3.30 -12.65 -16.37
C THR A 55 -3.13 -12.83 -14.87
N VAL A 56 -3.84 -13.78 -14.28
CA VAL A 56 -3.70 -14.11 -12.86
C VAL A 56 -2.30 -14.66 -12.63
N MET A 57 -1.58 -14.07 -11.69
CA MET A 57 -0.26 -14.52 -11.27
C MET A 57 -0.37 -15.44 -10.07
N ASN A 58 -1.10 -15.01 -9.05
CA ASN A 58 -1.39 -15.79 -7.85
C ASN A 58 -2.67 -15.25 -7.19
N TYR A 59 -3.23 -16.02 -6.27
CA TYR A 59 -4.34 -15.59 -5.43
C TYR A 59 -4.30 -16.33 -4.09
N ALA A 60 -4.92 -15.74 -3.07
CA ALA A 60 -5.12 -16.35 -1.77
C ALA A 60 -6.45 -15.87 -1.17
N THR A 61 -7.11 -16.71 -0.39
CA THR A 61 -8.29 -16.29 0.38
C THR A 61 -7.87 -15.27 1.44
N LEU A 62 -8.77 -14.36 1.82
CA LEU A 62 -8.42 -13.30 2.76
C LEU A 62 -7.92 -13.84 4.09
N ASP A 63 -8.37 -15.03 4.52
CA ASP A 63 -7.93 -15.68 5.76
C ASP A 63 -6.47 -16.18 5.71
N GLN A 64 -5.91 -16.33 4.51
CA GLN A 64 -4.56 -16.80 4.23
C GLN A 64 -3.59 -15.67 3.81
N ILE A 65 -3.99 -14.40 3.94
CA ILE A 65 -3.08 -13.26 3.70
C ILE A 65 -2.72 -12.54 4.99
N ARG A 66 -1.50 -12.00 5.06
CA ARG A 66 -1.04 -11.03 6.07
C ARG A 66 -0.34 -9.87 5.37
N VAL A 67 -0.45 -8.68 5.95
CA VAL A 67 0.27 -7.49 5.48
C VAL A 67 1.12 -6.94 6.61
N GLU A 68 2.35 -6.58 6.28
CA GLU A 68 3.27 -5.91 7.21
C GLU A 68 3.64 -4.55 6.65
N LYS A 69 3.66 -3.54 7.52
CA LYS A 69 4.18 -2.22 7.18
C LYS A 69 5.69 -2.32 7.10
N ILE A 70 6.27 -1.96 5.96
CA ILE A 70 7.72 -1.75 5.86
C ILE A 70 7.95 -0.28 6.11
N GLU A 71 8.60 0.05 7.23
CA GLU A 71 9.10 1.39 7.50
C GLU A 71 10.32 1.63 6.63
N SER A 72 10.36 2.77 5.94
CA SER A 72 11.57 3.16 5.23
C SER A 72 12.59 3.65 6.26
N PRO A 73 13.86 3.20 6.24
CA PRO A 73 14.84 3.78 7.13
C PRO A 73 15.04 5.23 6.70
N ASP A 74 14.67 6.16 7.58
CA ASP A 74 15.02 7.57 7.44
C ASP A 74 16.52 7.68 7.11
N PRO A 75 16.91 8.45 6.07
CA PRO A 75 18.32 8.76 5.90
C PRO A 75 18.77 9.50 7.17
N PRO A 76 19.86 9.07 7.84
CA PRO A 76 20.38 9.82 8.96
C PRO A 76 20.66 11.24 8.49
N SER A 77 20.17 12.22 9.27
CA SER A 77 20.38 13.64 9.01
C SER A 77 21.86 13.86 8.66
N PRO A 78 22.17 14.50 7.52
CA PRO A 78 23.56 14.66 7.12
C PRO A 78 24.29 15.46 8.22
N PRO A 79 25.46 14.99 8.70
CA PRO A 79 26.23 15.76 9.65
C PRO A 79 26.58 17.12 9.04
N PRO A 80 26.56 18.21 9.83
CA PRO A 80 26.87 19.54 9.32
C PRO A 80 28.34 19.56 8.87
N GLY A 81 28.53 19.55 7.54
CA GLY A 81 29.82 19.78 6.90
C GLY A 81 30.48 18.52 6.34
N LYS A 82 30.22 18.23 5.06
CA LYS A 82 31.25 17.85 4.07
C LYS A 82 30.64 17.77 2.68
N SER A 83 30.99 18.76 1.86
CA SER A 83 30.94 18.71 0.40
C SER A 83 31.96 17.69 -0.13
N GLY A 84 31.52 16.73 -0.93
CA GLY A 84 32.41 15.78 -1.62
C GLY A 84 31.60 14.69 -2.31
N GLY A 85 31.73 14.59 -3.64
CA GLY A 85 30.82 13.83 -4.49
C GLY A 85 31.15 12.34 -4.66
N GLY A 86 30.20 11.66 -5.33
CA GLY A 86 30.46 10.48 -6.14
C GLY A 86 30.32 9.13 -5.44
N GLY A 87 29.14 8.51 -5.57
CA GLY A 87 28.95 7.10 -5.25
C GLY A 87 27.47 6.70 -5.32
N THR A 88 27.04 6.23 -6.49
CA THR A 88 25.70 5.69 -6.71
C THR A 88 25.48 4.41 -5.90
N ALA A 89 24.96 4.53 -4.68
CA ALA A 89 24.34 3.42 -3.98
C ALA A 89 22.92 3.25 -4.55
N ARG A 90 22.74 2.26 -5.43
CA ARG A 90 21.43 1.84 -5.98
C ARG A 90 20.59 1.09 -4.94
N GLY A 91 20.32 1.71 -3.80
CA GLY A 91 19.24 1.31 -2.89
C GLY A 91 18.06 2.24 -3.12
N THR A 92 16.91 1.70 -3.51
CA THR A 92 15.69 2.45 -3.87
C THR A 92 15.36 3.48 -2.77
N PRO A 93 15.49 4.79 -3.02
CA PRO A 93 15.12 5.80 -2.04
C PRO A 93 13.60 5.99 -2.06
N GLY A 94 12.93 5.84 -0.91
CA GLY A 94 11.61 6.43 -0.65
C GLY A 94 10.37 5.75 -1.27
N GLY A 95 10.32 4.43 -1.36
CA GLY A 95 9.09 3.74 -1.77
C GLY A 95 8.03 3.70 -0.65
N HIS A 96 6.75 3.83 -1.00
CA HIS A 96 5.65 3.59 -0.06
C HIS A 96 5.38 2.08 0.04
N LEU A 97 6.24 1.40 0.80
CA LEU A 97 6.36 -0.05 0.79
C LEU A 97 5.38 -0.75 1.75
N LEU A 98 4.83 -1.86 1.29
CA LEU A 98 4.09 -2.83 2.11
C LEU A 98 4.52 -4.25 1.74
N ARG A 99 4.61 -5.13 2.75
CA ARG A 99 4.89 -6.55 2.55
C ARG A 99 3.58 -7.30 2.58
N LEU A 100 3.34 -8.14 1.59
CA LEU A 100 2.19 -9.03 1.53
C LEU A 100 2.69 -10.49 1.61
N VAL A 101 2.18 -11.22 2.59
CA VAL A 101 2.48 -12.63 2.82
C VAL A 101 1.22 -13.44 2.49
N LEU A 102 1.32 -14.34 1.52
CA LEU A 102 0.33 -15.38 1.24
C LEU A 102 0.77 -16.62 2.02
N GLU A 103 0.11 -16.94 3.13
CA GLU A 103 0.41 -18.13 3.94
C GLU A 103 0.09 -19.42 3.18
N LYS A 104 -0.99 -19.39 2.40
CA LYS A 104 -1.36 -20.42 1.44
C LYS A 104 -1.87 -19.76 0.16
N ASP A 105 -1.05 -19.83 -0.86
CA ASP A 105 -1.37 -19.37 -2.20
C ASP A 105 -2.26 -20.37 -2.95
N SER A 106 -2.46 -20.12 -4.25
CA SER A 106 -3.26 -20.97 -5.14
C SER A 106 -2.75 -22.41 -5.30
N GLU A 107 -1.47 -22.66 -5.01
CA GLU A 107 -0.83 -23.98 -5.01
C GLU A 107 -0.61 -24.53 -3.58
N GLY A 108 -1.13 -23.84 -2.56
CA GLY A 108 -0.99 -24.19 -1.15
C GLY A 108 0.40 -23.88 -0.56
N ARG A 109 1.20 -23.06 -1.23
CA ARG A 109 2.54 -22.67 -0.79
C ARG A 109 2.51 -21.32 -0.07
N ARG A 110 3.49 -21.11 0.80
CA ARG A 110 3.76 -19.79 1.36
C ARG A 110 4.58 -18.98 0.36
N GLU A 111 4.11 -17.80 0.01
CA GLU A 111 4.83 -16.87 -0.87
C GLU A 111 4.74 -15.45 -0.30
N GLU A 112 5.79 -14.67 -0.46
CA GLU A 112 5.88 -13.31 0.07
C GLU A 112 6.30 -12.34 -1.03
N VAL A 113 5.77 -11.13 -0.97
CA VAL A 113 6.05 -10.09 -1.94
C VAL A 113 6.09 -8.71 -1.30
N VAL A 114 7.02 -7.87 -1.77
CA VAL A 114 7.09 -6.45 -1.42
C VAL A 114 6.43 -5.65 -2.53
N LEU A 115 5.52 -4.77 -2.16
CA LEU A 115 4.77 -3.90 -3.07
C LEU A 115 5.08 -2.44 -2.75
N SER A 116 5.18 -1.58 -3.76
CA SER A 116 5.24 -0.13 -3.59
C SER A 116 3.98 0.52 -4.14
N ALA A 117 3.35 1.35 -3.31
CA ALA A 117 2.28 2.24 -3.72
C ALA A 117 2.84 3.55 -4.30
N GLU A 118 1.98 4.30 -5.01
CA GLU A 118 2.34 5.60 -5.60
C GLU A 118 2.46 6.72 -4.57
N THR A 119 1.67 6.65 -3.48
CA THR A 119 1.64 7.66 -2.41
C THR A 119 1.52 7.00 -1.04
N LEU A 120 1.89 7.72 0.03
CA LEU A 120 1.66 7.28 1.42
C LEU A 120 0.19 6.94 1.65
N SER A 121 -0.72 7.80 1.19
CA SER A 121 -2.16 7.60 1.35
C SER A 121 -2.65 6.37 0.57
N ASP A 122 -2.11 6.08 -0.62
CA ASP A 122 -2.49 4.85 -1.33
C ASP A 122 -1.97 3.59 -0.61
N ARG A 123 -0.74 3.62 -0.07
CA ARG A 123 -0.23 2.55 0.81
C ARG A 123 -1.14 2.35 2.03
N ALA A 124 -1.51 3.42 2.71
CA ALA A 124 -2.40 3.40 3.87
C ALA A 124 -3.73 2.71 3.54
N ARG A 125 -4.35 3.10 2.42
CA ARG A 125 -5.61 2.52 1.95
C ARG A 125 -5.48 1.05 1.57
N TRP A 126 -4.37 0.65 0.95
CA TRP A 126 -4.09 -0.75 0.67
C TRP A 126 -3.95 -1.56 1.96
N ILE A 127 -3.17 -1.07 2.93
CA ILE A 127 -3.01 -1.75 4.22
C ILE A 127 -4.35 -1.84 4.94
N ALA A 128 -5.10 -0.74 5.04
CA ALA A 128 -6.41 -0.72 5.70
C ALA A 128 -7.37 -1.72 5.05
N ALA A 129 -7.48 -1.72 3.71
CA ALA A 129 -8.35 -2.66 3.01
C ALA A 129 -7.93 -4.13 3.20
N LEU A 130 -6.62 -4.43 3.21
CA LEU A 130 -6.08 -5.78 3.42
C LEU A 130 -6.16 -6.22 4.90
N MET A 131 -6.15 -5.28 5.84
CA MET A 131 -6.25 -5.50 7.29
C MET A 131 -7.69 -5.50 7.81
N HIS A 132 -8.63 -4.89 7.08
CA HIS A 132 -10.05 -4.88 7.41
C HIS A 132 -10.66 -6.27 7.22
N ARG A 133 -10.28 -7.20 8.08
CA ARG A 133 -10.96 -8.48 8.24
C ARG A 133 -12.24 -8.35 9.07
N ASP A 134 -12.35 -7.47 10.07
CA ASP A 134 -13.58 -7.42 10.91
C ASP A 134 -13.72 -6.27 11.92
N LYS A 135 -13.00 -5.14 11.82
CA LYS A 135 -13.12 -4.07 12.82
C LYS A 135 -13.22 -2.69 12.20
N ALA A 136 -14.46 -2.21 12.06
CA ALA A 136 -14.75 -0.81 12.28
C ALA A 136 -14.37 -0.53 13.74
N VAL A 137 -13.13 -0.10 13.98
CA VAL A 137 -12.73 0.40 15.29
C VAL A 137 -13.61 1.63 15.52
N PRO A 138 -14.45 1.66 16.56
CA PRO A 138 -15.19 2.86 16.88
C PRO A 138 -14.19 3.99 17.11
N ASP A 139 -14.46 5.14 16.50
CA ASP A 139 -13.64 6.34 16.69
C ASP A 139 -13.70 6.74 18.17
N THR A 140 -12.64 6.37 18.90
CA THR A 140 -12.50 6.59 20.34
C THR A 140 -11.58 7.77 20.63
N THR A 141 -11.20 8.55 19.60
CA THR A 141 -10.30 9.69 19.79
C THR A 141 -10.98 10.77 20.65
N PRO A 142 -10.39 11.14 21.81
CA PRO A 142 -10.87 12.26 22.60
C PRO A 142 -10.67 13.54 21.79
N LYS A 143 -11.76 14.16 21.33
CA LYS A 143 -11.74 15.37 20.49
C LYS A 143 -11.13 16.63 21.15
N GLY A 144 -10.73 16.54 22.42
CA GLY A 144 -10.27 17.68 23.23
C GLY A 144 -8.82 18.11 22.97
N ASP A 145 -7.94 17.21 22.55
CA ASP A 145 -6.48 17.44 22.51
C ASP A 145 -5.88 17.38 21.09
N LEU A 146 -6.72 17.50 20.05
CA LEU A 146 -6.25 17.40 18.66
C LEU A 146 -5.52 18.66 18.21
N SER A 147 -4.38 18.48 17.55
CA SER A 147 -3.60 19.59 16.99
C SER A 147 -4.37 20.27 15.85
N GLN A 148 -4.39 21.60 15.85
CA GLN A 148 -4.94 22.40 14.76
C GLN A 148 -3.82 22.87 13.86
N VAL A 149 -3.98 22.66 12.55
CA VAL A 149 -3.01 23.09 11.54
C VAL A 149 -3.71 23.94 10.48
N GLU A 150 -3.02 24.98 10.03
CA GLU A 150 -3.46 25.83 8.92
C GLU A 150 -2.87 25.33 7.61
N ILE A 151 -3.72 25.25 6.59
CA ILE A 151 -3.35 24.83 5.25
C ILE A 151 -2.64 25.98 4.54
N THR A 152 -1.35 25.78 4.25
CA THR A 152 -0.52 26.80 3.58
C THR A 152 -0.61 26.75 2.05
N ARG A 153 -1.14 25.65 1.49
CA ARG A 153 -1.29 25.43 0.04
C ARG A 153 -2.58 24.68 -0.24
N ALA A 154 -3.34 25.15 -1.23
CA ALA A 154 -4.56 24.47 -1.64
C ALA A 154 -4.28 23.04 -2.12
N TYR A 155 -5.17 22.12 -1.76
CA TYR A 155 -5.15 20.73 -2.16
C TYR A 155 -6.52 20.36 -2.76
N LEU A 156 -6.51 19.77 -3.95
CA LEU A 156 -7.73 19.27 -4.59
C LEU A 156 -7.80 17.76 -4.35
N ALA A 157 -8.92 17.32 -3.77
CA ALA A 157 -9.22 15.91 -3.58
C ALA A 157 -9.18 15.17 -4.92
N LYS A 158 -8.39 14.10 -4.97
CA LYS A 158 -8.28 13.19 -6.12
C LYS A 158 -9.13 11.94 -5.93
N GLN A 159 -9.46 11.61 -4.68
CA GLN A 159 -10.24 10.42 -4.32
C GLN A 159 -11.50 10.82 -3.54
N ALA A 160 -12.50 9.94 -3.52
CA ALA A 160 -13.81 10.22 -2.93
C ALA A 160 -13.81 10.33 -1.39
N ASP A 161 -12.81 9.76 -0.74
CA ASP A 161 -12.52 9.82 0.69
C ASP A 161 -11.63 11.01 1.08
N GLU A 162 -11.13 11.78 0.11
CA GLU A 162 -10.33 12.97 0.34
C GLU A 162 -11.20 14.24 0.37
N ILE A 163 -10.76 15.24 1.13
CA ILE A 163 -11.38 16.56 1.19
C ILE A 163 -10.50 17.59 0.48
N SER A 164 -11.12 18.45 -0.33
CA SER A 164 -10.39 19.57 -0.95
C SER A 164 -10.23 20.68 0.08
N LEU A 165 -9.01 21.23 0.17
CA LEU A 165 -8.63 22.25 1.15
C LEU A 165 -8.12 23.49 0.42
N GLN A 166 -8.46 24.66 0.94
CA GLN A 166 -8.00 25.95 0.47
C GLN A 166 -6.88 26.48 1.37
N GLN A 167 -6.13 27.45 0.84
CA GLN A 167 -5.16 28.17 1.66
C GLN A 167 -5.88 28.91 2.79
N ALA A 168 -5.32 28.86 4.00
CA ALA A 168 -5.88 29.37 5.25
C ALA A 168 -7.05 28.58 5.86
N ASP A 169 -7.41 27.41 5.30
CA ASP A 169 -8.29 26.48 6.02
C ASP A 169 -7.59 25.95 7.28
N VAL A 170 -8.34 25.72 8.36
CA VAL A 170 -7.84 25.14 9.61
C VAL A 170 -8.47 23.77 9.82
N VAL A 171 -7.65 22.74 10.02
CA VAL A 171 -8.09 21.36 10.21
C VAL A 171 -7.57 20.77 11.52
N LEU A 172 -8.29 19.80 12.07
CA LEU A 172 -7.87 19.01 13.23
C LEU A 172 -7.13 17.76 12.75
N VAL A 173 -5.93 17.52 13.29
CA VAL A 173 -5.14 16.32 13.00
C VAL A 173 -5.58 15.19 13.93
N LEU A 174 -6.20 14.15 13.37
CA LEU A 174 -6.69 12.98 14.11
C LEU A 174 -5.60 11.91 14.30
N ALA A 175 -4.80 11.69 13.27
CA ALA A 175 -3.68 10.77 13.28
C ALA A 175 -2.69 11.21 12.20
N GLU A 176 -1.40 11.09 12.50
CA GLU A 176 -0.34 11.16 11.51
C GLU A 176 0.06 9.71 11.19
N GLU A 177 0.19 9.39 9.91
CA GLU A 177 0.79 8.11 9.53
C GLU A 177 2.25 8.38 9.17
N ASP A 178 3.15 7.93 10.06
CA ASP A 178 4.59 8.10 9.91
C ASP A 178 5.07 7.52 8.56
N GLY A 179 5.88 8.32 7.86
CA GLY A 179 6.49 7.97 6.57
C GLY A 179 7.70 7.07 6.73
#